data_AF-A0A0C3C7G2-F1
#
_entry.id   AF-A0A0C3C7G2-F1
#
_cell.length_a   1.000
_cell.length_b   1.000
_cell.length_c   1.000
_cell.angle_alpha   90.00
_cell.angle_beta   90.00
_cell.angle_gamma   90.00
#
_symmetry.space_group_name_H-M   'P 1'
#
loop_
_entity.id
_entity.type
_entity.pdbx_description
1 polymer ?
#
loop_
_entity_poly.entity_id
_entity_poly.type
_entity_poly.pdbx_seq_one_letter_code
_entity_poly.pdbx_strand_id
1 'polypeptide(L)'
;MPGPSDSGNIVHRDYECRKFPMSVTDRCENDNKAFCLAWTSAAFLNEIALGFGPISLLAILFGVSTHSRRRRIWAAVAGLVSLQAICQISTFGIVTDTYLTSSFPSFERARPGTAYILHTLCWISSVLVAFGVLLTGISAGAGHRWAAGNRFYQPIP
;
A
#
# COMPACT_ATOMS: atom_id res chain seq x y z
N MET A 1 0.44 1.86 -27.21
CA MET A 1 -0.51 1.83 -28.34
C MET A 1 0.17 1.17 -29.51
N PRO A 2 -0.46 0.21 -30.20
CA PRO A 2 0.10 -0.35 -31.43
C PRO A 2 0.09 0.74 -32.51
N GLY A 3 1.22 0.93 -33.19
CA GLY A 3 1.34 1.83 -34.34
C GLY A 3 1.24 1.02 -35.64
N PRO A 4 0.65 1.57 -36.72
CA PRO A 4 0.50 0.85 -37.97
C PRO A 4 1.86 0.65 -38.66
N SER A 5 2.07 -0.52 -39.25
CA SER A 5 3.13 -0.74 -40.25
C SER A 5 2.54 -0.70 -41.66
N ASP A 6 3.35 -0.27 -42.63
CA ASP A 6 3.03 -0.03 -44.06
C ASP A 6 2.44 -1.21 -44.86
N SER A 7 2.08 -2.33 -44.23
CA SER A 7 1.58 -3.54 -44.89
C SER A 7 0.25 -4.08 -44.36
N GLY A 8 -0.53 -3.29 -43.61
CA GLY A 8 -1.91 -3.66 -43.23
C GLY A 8 -2.06 -4.86 -42.28
N ASN A 9 -0.95 -5.51 -41.88
CA ASN A 9 -0.94 -6.55 -40.86
C ASN A 9 -0.77 -5.91 -39.47
N ILE A 10 -1.65 -6.28 -38.55
CA ILE A 10 -1.59 -5.86 -37.14
C ILE A 10 -0.45 -6.64 -36.48
N VAL A 11 0.78 -6.12 -36.58
CA VAL A 11 1.92 -6.70 -35.86
C VAL A 11 1.70 -6.43 -34.37
N HIS A 12 1.24 -7.45 -33.63
CA HIS A 12 1.43 -7.50 -32.19
C HIS A 12 2.92 -7.50 -31.93
N ARG A 13 3.50 -6.33 -31.62
CA ARG A 13 4.83 -6.29 -31.02
C ARG A 13 4.71 -6.95 -29.65
N ASP A 14 5.29 -8.13 -29.49
CA ASP A 14 5.50 -8.71 -28.16
C ASP A 14 6.31 -7.71 -27.34
N TYR A 15 5.66 -7.13 -26.33
CA TYR A 15 6.32 -6.24 -25.39
C TYR A 15 6.98 -7.10 -24.31
N GLU A 16 8.29 -7.27 -24.39
CA GLU A 16 9.03 -7.95 -23.33
C GLU A 16 9.12 -7.04 -22.09
N CYS A 17 8.61 -7.54 -20.96
CA CYS A 17 8.74 -6.88 -19.68
C CYS A 17 10.19 -6.90 -19.22
N ARG A 18 10.81 -5.73 -19.07
CA ARG A 18 12.14 -5.58 -18.47
C ARG A 18 12.06 -5.16 -17.01
N LYS A 19 13.13 -5.43 -16.26
CA LYS A 19 13.31 -4.85 -14.93
C LYS A 19 13.45 -3.33 -15.05
N PHE A 20 12.82 -2.59 -14.13
CA PHE A 20 12.82 -1.13 -14.09
C PHE A 20 12.86 -0.65 -12.64
N PRO A 21 13.66 0.38 -12.30
CA PRO A 21 14.64 1.06 -13.15
C PRO A 21 15.98 0.29 -13.24
N MET A 22 16.74 0.51 -14.30
CA MET A 22 18.09 -0.03 -14.51
C MET A 22 19.15 1.08 -14.52
N SER A 23 20.32 0.81 -13.92
CA SER A 23 21.38 1.81 -13.69
C SER A 23 21.81 2.53 -14.98
N VAL A 24 22.16 1.76 -16.01
CA VAL A 24 22.74 2.25 -17.26
C VAL A 24 21.64 2.71 -18.24
N THR A 25 20.63 1.88 -18.46
CA THR A 25 19.58 2.10 -19.48
C THR A 25 18.62 3.22 -19.11
N ASP A 26 18.33 3.40 -17.81
CA ASP A 26 17.47 4.49 -17.32
C ASP A 26 18.26 5.69 -16.81
N ARG A 27 19.60 5.69 -16.99
CA ARG A 27 20.54 6.76 -16.59
C ARG A 27 20.45 7.14 -15.10
N CYS A 28 20.24 6.16 -14.23
CA CYS A 28 20.14 6.40 -12.79
C CYS A 28 21.45 6.90 -12.17
N GLU A 29 22.59 6.70 -12.82
CA GLU A 29 23.90 7.17 -12.35
C GLU A 29 24.16 8.65 -12.63
N ASN A 30 23.51 9.21 -13.65
CA ASN A 30 23.72 10.57 -14.14
C ASN A 30 22.43 11.39 -13.98
N ASP A 31 21.75 11.67 -15.09
CA ASP A 31 20.67 12.66 -15.19
C ASP A 31 19.41 12.29 -14.37
N ASN A 32 19.09 11.00 -14.22
CA ASN A 32 17.82 10.55 -13.63
C ASN A 32 17.95 10.02 -12.20
N LYS A 33 19.03 10.36 -11.49
CA LYS A 33 19.32 9.84 -10.15
C LYS A 33 18.17 10.07 -9.15
N ALA A 34 17.59 11.27 -9.14
CA ALA A 34 16.48 11.61 -8.25
C ALA A 34 15.23 10.77 -8.54
N PHE A 35 14.88 10.61 -9.82
CA PHE A 35 13.78 9.76 -10.25
C PHE A 35 13.99 8.30 -9.82
N CYS A 36 15.18 7.73 -10.06
CA CYS A 36 15.45 6.35 -9.69
C CYS A 36 15.41 6.13 -8.17
N LEU A 37 15.90 7.09 -7.37
CA LEU A 37 15.79 7.04 -5.91
C LEU A 37 14.33 7.11 -5.44
N ALA A 38 13.53 8.01 -6.02
CA ALA A 38 12.10 8.12 -5.71
C ALA A 38 11.35 6.82 -6.09
N TRP A 39 11.59 6.29 -7.29
CA TRP A 39 10.92 5.08 -7.75
C TRP A 39 11.30 3.84 -6.93
N THR A 40 12.58 3.68 -6.61
CA THR A 40 13.07 2.55 -5.79
C THR A 40 12.58 2.64 -4.34
N SER A 41 12.53 3.84 -3.76
CA SER A 41 11.95 4.03 -2.43
C SER A 41 10.45 3.76 -2.41
N ALA A 42 9.70 4.16 -3.44
CA ALA A 42 8.28 3.83 -3.58
C ALA A 42 8.05 2.30 -3.64
N ALA A 43 8.90 1.57 -4.37
CA ALA A 43 8.86 0.11 -4.43
C ALA A 43 9.13 -0.51 -3.05
N PHE A 44 10.16 -0.04 -2.34
CA PHE A 44 10.50 -0.52 -1.00
C PHE A 44 9.37 -0.26 0.02
N LEU A 45 8.75 0.92 -0.02
CA LEU A 45 7.59 1.25 0.82
C LEU A 45 6.41 0.32 0.53
N ASN A 46 6.19 -0.05 -0.73
CA ASN A 46 5.14 -0.97 -1.13
C ASN A 46 5.41 -2.39 -0.62
N GLU A 47 6.65 -2.86 -0.70
CA GLU A 47 7.05 -4.16 -0.13
C GLU A 47 6.87 -4.21 1.39
N ILE A 48 7.24 -3.14 2.09
CA ILE A 48 7.01 -3.01 3.53
C ILE A 48 5.51 -3.04 3.85
N ALA A 49 4.68 -2.32 3.08
CA ALA A 49 3.23 -2.33 3.25
C ALA A 49 2.63 -3.73 3.08
N LEU A 50 3.12 -4.50 2.10
CA LEU A 50 2.72 -5.89 1.90
C LEU A 50 3.10 -6.79 3.08
N GLY A 51 4.14 -6.44 3.85
CA GLY A 51 4.50 -7.14 5.08
C GLY A 51 3.52 -6.89 6.23
N PHE A 52 3.09 -5.64 6.43
CA PHE A 52 2.20 -5.29 7.55
C PHE A 52 0.80 -5.90 7.45
N GLY A 53 0.27 -6.07 6.23
CA GLY A 53 -1.06 -6.65 6.00
C GLY A 53 -1.23 -8.05 6.60
N PRO A 54 -0.46 -9.07 6.16
CA PRO A 54 -0.51 -10.42 6.71
C PRO A 54 -0.23 -10.47 8.21
N ILE A 55 0.72 -9.66 8.71
CA ILE A 55 1.03 -9.59 10.15
C ILE A 55 -0.19 -9.09 10.94
N SER A 56 -0.89 -8.07 10.43
CA SER A 56 -2.12 -7.57 11.07
C SER A 56 -3.23 -8.61 11.08
N LEU A 57 -3.39 -9.40 10.01
CA LEU A 57 -4.35 -10.49 9.94
C LEU A 57 -4.03 -11.58 10.97
N LEU A 58 -2.77 -12.01 11.06
CA LEU A 58 -2.33 -12.97 12.07
C LEU A 58 -2.57 -12.44 13.49
N ALA A 59 -2.25 -11.17 13.74
CA ALA A 59 -2.50 -10.54 15.04
C ALA A 59 -3.99 -10.54 15.41
N ILE A 60 -4.89 -10.29 14.46
CA ILE A 60 -6.34 -10.39 14.67
C ILE A 60 -6.75 -11.84 14.96
N LEU A 61 -6.29 -12.81 14.15
CA LEU A 61 -6.64 -14.23 14.30
C LEU A 61 -6.25 -14.76 15.68
N PHE A 62 -5.00 -14.56 16.10
CA PHE A 62 -4.52 -14.96 17.42
C PHE A 62 -5.16 -14.14 18.55
N GLY A 63 -5.52 -12.89 18.29
CA GLY A 63 -6.11 -12.03 19.30
C GLY A 63 -7.57 -12.28 19.60
N VAL A 64 -8.32 -12.73 18.58
CA VAL A 64 -9.71 -13.18 18.77
C VAL A 64 -9.73 -14.54 19.45
N SER A 65 -8.79 -15.44 19.17
CA SER A 65 -8.71 -16.74 19.84
C SER A 65 -8.29 -16.62 21.32
N THR A 66 -7.47 -15.63 21.66
CA THR A 66 -6.91 -15.46 23.01
C THR A 66 -7.68 -14.40 23.82
N HIS A 67 -8.79 -14.81 24.42
CA HIS A 67 -9.80 -13.95 25.07
C HIS A 67 -9.25 -12.96 26.13
N SER A 68 -8.07 -13.23 26.73
CA SER A 68 -7.49 -12.41 27.80
C SER A 68 -6.73 -11.16 27.33
N ARG A 69 -6.31 -11.07 26.05
CA ARG A 69 -5.42 -9.99 25.56
C ARG A 69 -6.06 -9.06 24.52
N ARG A 70 -7.36 -9.25 24.23
CA ARG A 70 -8.12 -8.58 23.18
C ARG A 70 -7.89 -7.05 23.13
N ARG A 71 -7.83 -6.38 24.29
CA ARG A 71 -7.62 -4.90 24.38
C ARG A 71 -6.24 -4.43 23.90
N ARG A 72 -5.15 -5.12 24.29
CA ARG A 72 -3.78 -4.75 23.86
C ARG A 72 -3.57 -5.03 22.37
N ILE A 73 -4.27 -6.02 21.86
CA ILE A 73 -4.15 -6.44 20.46
C ILE A 73 -4.81 -5.40 19.54
N TRP A 74 -5.95 -4.83 19.91
CA TRP A 74 -6.56 -3.75 19.11
C TRP A 74 -5.63 -2.55 18.92
N ALA A 75 -4.87 -2.16 19.94
CA ALA A 75 -3.88 -1.09 19.82
C ALA A 75 -2.72 -1.48 18.87
N ALA A 76 -2.21 -2.71 18.97
CA ALA A 76 -1.15 -3.19 18.09
C ALA A 76 -1.62 -3.32 16.63
N VAL A 77 -2.81 -3.89 16.41
CA VAL A 77 -3.42 -4.03 15.08
C VAL A 77 -3.70 -2.65 14.48
N ALA A 78 -4.21 -1.71 15.25
CA ALA A 78 -4.42 -0.34 14.79
C ALA A 78 -3.12 0.30 14.29
N GLY A 79 -2.02 0.11 15.01
CA GLY A 79 -0.69 0.58 14.60
C GLY A 79 -0.22 -0.08 13.29
N LEU A 80 -0.33 -1.41 13.19
CA LEU A 80 0.09 -2.16 12.00
C LEU A 80 -0.70 -1.75 10.74
N VAL A 81 -2.03 -1.67 10.83
CA VAL A 81 -2.89 -1.31 9.70
C VAL A 81 -2.72 0.17 9.34
N SER A 82 -2.52 1.05 10.32
CA SER A 82 -2.23 2.47 10.04
C SER A 82 -0.90 2.64 9.32
N LEU A 83 0.14 1.91 9.74
CA LEU A 83 1.46 1.95 9.10
C LEU A 83 1.41 1.39 7.67
N GLN A 84 0.65 0.30 7.46
CA GLN A 84 0.35 -0.20 6.11
C GLN A 84 -0.27 0.89 5.23
N ALA A 85 -1.32 1.56 5.71
CA ALA A 85 -2.00 2.61 4.95
C ALA A 85 -1.07 3.79 4.64
N ILE A 86 -0.25 4.23 5.61
CA ILE A 86 0.73 5.31 5.43
C ILE A 86 1.76 4.94 4.36
N CYS A 87 2.29 3.73 4.39
CA CYS A 87 3.25 3.26 3.38
C CYS A 87 2.62 3.23 1.99
N GLN A 88 1.38 2.72 1.85
CA GLN A 88 0.69 2.69 0.56
C GLN A 88 0.37 4.10 0.03
N ILE A 89 -0.08 5.02 0.88
CA ILE A 89 -0.32 6.42 0.49
C ILE A 89 0.99 7.09 0.06
N SER A 90 2.09 6.86 0.79
CA SER A 90 3.41 7.38 0.43
C SER A 90 3.87 6.85 -0.93
N THR A 91 3.74 5.54 -1.19
CA THR A 91 4.02 4.95 -2.50
C THR A 91 3.18 5.60 -3.60
N PHE A 92 1.87 5.73 -3.38
CA PHE A 92 0.94 6.36 -4.33
C PHE A 92 1.34 7.82 -4.62
N GLY A 93 1.72 8.56 -3.57
CA GLY A 93 2.18 9.95 -3.66
C GLY A 93 3.44 10.07 -4.51
N ILE A 94 4.46 9.24 -4.25
CA ILE A 94 5.72 9.26 -5.03
C ILE A 94 5.47 8.88 -6.50
N VAL A 95 4.68 7.84 -6.76
CA VAL A 95 4.36 7.42 -8.14
C VAL A 95 3.56 8.51 -8.88
N THR A 96 2.62 9.15 -8.19
CA THR A 96 1.81 10.22 -8.79
C THR A 96 2.63 11.48 -9.03
N ASP A 97 3.49 11.87 -8.09
CA ASP A 97 4.39 13.03 -8.21
C ASP A 97 5.37 12.84 -9.38
N THR A 98 6.02 11.68 -9.45
CA THR A 98 6.94 11.35 -10.56
C THR A 98 6.24 11.30 -11.92
N TYR A 99 4.95 10.93 -11.94
CA TYR A 99 4.13 10.97 -13.15
C TYR A 99 3.76 12.39 -13.56
N LEU A 100 3.29 13.23 -12.62
CA LEU A 100 2.85 14.61 -12.88
C LEU A 100 4.00 15.54 -13.25
N THR A 101 5.15 15.37 -12.62
CA THR A 101 6.36 16.16 -12.92
C THR A 101 7.05 15.75 -14.21
N SER A 102 6.54 14.71 -14.91
CA SER A 102 7.18 14.14 -16.10
C SER A 102 8.67 13.85 -15.87
N SER A 103 9.02 13.38 -14.66
CA SER A 103 10.41 13.13 -14.22
C SER A 103 11.14 12.09 -15.07
N PHE A 104 10.43 11.37 -15.95
CA PHE A 104 11.00 10.43 -16.90
C PHE A 104 10.35 10.63 -18.28
N PRO A 105 11.12 10.83 -19.37
CA PRO A 105 10.59 11.21 -20.68
C PRO A 105 9.67 10.15 -21.30
N SER A 106 9.76 8.89 -20.86
CA SER A 106 8.83 7.85 -21.33
C SER A 106 7.42 7.98 -20.73
N PHE A 107 7.23 8.76 -19.66
CA PHE A 107 5.93 8.97 -19.03
C PHE A 107 5.02 9.94 -19.79
N GLU A 108 5.57 10.80 -20.66
CA GLU A 108 4.76 11.70 -21.50
C GLU A 108 3.77 10.95 -22.39
N ARG A 109 4.11 9.71 -22.77
CA ARG A 109 3.27 8.86 -23.63
C ARG A 109 2.65 7.68 -22.88
N ALA A 110 3.06 7.42 -21.65
CA ALA A 110 2.54 6.33 -20.85
C ALA A 110 1.28 6.77 -20.11
N ARG A 111 0.25 5.92 -20.14
CA ARG A 111 -0.95 6.10 -19.32
C ARG A 111 -0.88 5.22 -18.08
N PRO A 112 -1.46 5.64 -16.94
CA PRO A 112 -1.58 4.79 -15.77
C PRO A 112 -2.32 3.51 -16.14
N GLY A 113 -1.72 2.36 -15.83
CA GLY A 113 -2.31 1.06 -16.09
C GLY A 113 -3.34 0.67 -15.02
N THR A 114 -3.93 -0.53 -15.19
CA THR A 114 -4.86 -1.13 -14.21
C THR A 114 -4.25 -1.26 -12.82
N ALA A 115 -2.94 -1.50 -12.73
CA ALA A 115 -2.21 -1.59 -11.45
C ALA A 115 -2.32 -0.30 -10.61
N TYR A 116 -2.33 0.88 -11.26
CA TYR A 116 -2.48 2.16 -10.56
C TYR A 116 -3.87 2.29 -9.91
N ILE A 117 -4.91 1.87 -10.63
CA ILE A 117 -6.29 1.88 -10.14
C ILE A 117 -6.44 0.90 -8.97
N LEU A 118 -5.92 -0.32 -9.12
CA LEU A 118 -5.98 -1.34 -8.06
C LEU A 118 -5.21 -0.90 -6.81
N HIS A 119 -4.05 -0.27 -6.97
CA HIS A 119 -3.29 0.30 -5.85
C HIS A 119 -4.06 1.42 -5.16
N THR A 120 -4.76 2.26 -5.94
CA THR A 120 -5.63 3.32 -5.42
C THR A 120 -6.75 2.75 -4.54
N LEU A 121 -7.46 1.75 -5.05
CA LEU A 121 -8.51 1.07 -4.29
C LEU A 121 -7.95 0.37 -3.04
N CYS A 122 -6.73 -0.19 -3.15
CA CYS A 122 -6.05 -0.85 -2.05
C CYS A 122 -5.84 0.12 -0.87
N TRP A 123 -5.20 1.27 -1.10
CA TRP A 123 -4.94 2.20 0.01
C TRP A 123 -6.21 2.82 0.59
N ILE A 124 -7.23 3.08 -0.24
CA ILE A 124 -8.55 3.52 0.24
C ILE A 124 -9.15 2.46 1.18
N SER A 125 -9.14 1.19 0.76
CA SER A 125 -9.64 0.09 1.59
C SER A 125 -8.84 -0.04 2.90
N SER A 126 -7.52 0.11 2.85
CA SER A 126 -6.66 0.07 4.04
C SER A 126 -6.95 1.21 5.02
N VAL A 127 -7.26 2.42 4.53
CA VAL A 127 -7.69 3.53 5.39
C VAL A 127 -9.03 3.24 6.07
N LEU A 128 -10.00 2.70 5.34
CA LEU A 128 -11.30 2.32 5.91
C LEU A 128 -11.15 1.24 6.98
N VAL A 129 -10.30 0.23 6.74
CA VAL A 129 -10.00 -0.81 7.73
C VAL A 129 -9.29 -0.21 8.95
N ALA A 130 -8.30 0.67 8.76
CA ALA A 130 -7.61 1.34 9.86
C ALA A 130 -8.61 2.09 10.75
N PHE A 131 -9.53 2.84 10.14
CA PHE A 131 -10.58 3.57 10.85
C PHE A 131 -11.51 2.62 11.63
N GLY A 132 -11.96 1.52 11.01
CA GLY A 132 -12.78 0.52 11.67
C GLY A 132 -12.10 -0.14 12.87
N VAL A 133 -10.81 -0.46 12.74
CA VAL A 133 -10.00 -1.05 13.83
C VAL A 133 -9.79 -0.04 14.96
N LEU A 134 -9.51 1.24 14.65
CA LEU A 134 -9.37 2.30 15.64
C LEU A 134 -10.66 2.50 16.44
N LEU A 135 -11.81 2.60 15.77
CA LEU A 135 -13.10 2.69 16.42
C LEU A 135 -13.39 1.48 17.30
N THR A 136 -13.05 0.28 16.83
CA THR A 136 -13.22 -0.95 17.60
C THR A 136 -12.31 -0.97 18.84
N GLY A 137 -11.07 -0.50 18.72
CA GLY A 137 -10.13 -0.38 19.83
C GLY A 137 -10.58 0.61 20.91
N ILE A 138 -11.05 1.79 20.50
CA ILE A 138 -11.61 2.81 21.41
C ILE A 138 -12.85 2.24 22.11
N SER A 139 -13.75 1.60 21.36
CA SER A 139 -14.98 1.01 21.89
C SER A 139 -14.69 -0.15 22.87
N ALA A 140 -13.66 -0.94 22.61
CA ALA A 140 -13.19 -1.99 23.51
C ALA A 140 -12.55 -1.41 24.79
N GLY A 141 -11.90 -0.24 24.68
CA GLY A 141 -11.36 0.50 25.82
C GLY A 141 -12.43 1.11 26.71
N ALA A 142 -13.53 1.57 26.12
CA ALA A 142 -14.70 2.11 26.82
C ALA A 142 -15.62 1.04 27.45
N GLY A 143 -15.39 -0.26 27.16
CA GLY A 143 -16.14 -1.36 27.76
C GLY A 143 -17.47 -1.69 27.09
N HIS A 144 -17.70 -1.25 25.85
CA HIS A 144 -18.90 -1.64 25.11
C HIS A 144 -18.94 -3.16 24.86
N ARG A 145 -20.03 -3.83 25.22
CA ARG A 145 -20.18 -5.30 25.17
C ARG A 145 -19.88 -5.91 23.79
N TRP A 146 -20.19 -5.19 22.71
CA TRP A 146 -19.94 -5.64 21.34
C TRP A 146 -18.45 -5.63 20.94
N ALA A 147 -17.62 -4.80 21.58
CA ALA A 147 -16.19 -4.65 21.30
C ALA A 147 -15.28 -5.30 22.37
N ALA A 148 -15.68 -5.21 23.65
CA ALA A 148 -14.93 -5.75 24.79
C ALA A 148 -15.32 -7.20 25.16
N GLY A 149 -16.50 -7.68 24.72
CA GLY A 149 -17.06 -8.97 25.15
C GLY A 149 -17.84 -8.87 26.47
N ASN A 150 -18.35 -9.99 26.96
CA ASN A 150 -19.37 -10.04 28.02
C ASN A 150 -18.87 -9.81 29.47
N ARG A 151 -17.67 -9.25 29.68
CA ARG A 151 -17.16 -8.92 31.03
C ARG A 151 -17.34 -7.43 31.33
N PHE A 152 -18.16 -7.15 32.35
CA PHE A 152 -18.38 -5.84 32.94
C PHE A 152 -17.06 -5.33 33.57
N TYR A 153 -16.66 -4.10 33.28
CA TYR A 153 -15.48 -3.50 33.91
C TYR A 153 -15.79 -3.15 35.37
N GLN A 154 -14.93 -3.60 36.29
CA GLN A 154 -14.73 -2.91 37.56
C GLN A 154 -13.40 -2.15 37.45
N PRO A 155 -13.38 -0.81 37.56
CA PRO A 155 -12.12 -0.10 37.76
C PRO A 155 -11.48 -0.59 39.07
N ILE A 156 -10.19 -0.89 39.01
CA ILE A 156 -9.42 -1.25 40.21
C ILE A 156 -9.13 0.08 40.93
N PRO A 157 -9.51 0.22 42.23
CA PRO A 157 -9.31 1.43 43.00
C PRO A 157 -7.82 1.77 43.20
#